data_AF-S4PD21-F1
#
_entry.id   AF-S4PD21-F1
#
_cell.length_a   1.000
_cell.length_b   1.000
_cell.length_c   1.000
_cell.angle_alpha   90.00
_cell.angle_beta   90.00
_cell.angle_gamma   90.00
#
_symmetry.space_group_name_H-M   'P 1'
#
loop_
_entity.id
_entity.type
_entity.pdbx_description
1 polymer ?
#
loop_
_entity_poly.entity_id
_entity_poly.type
_entity_poly.pdbx_seq_one_letter_code
_entity_poly.pdbx_strand_id
1 'polypeptide(L)'
;MKILNIELWRLYLNYVKETKCMLPTYKEKMAQAYDFALDKIGLDIHAYPIWNDYVTFLKAVDAVGSYAENQKISAVRKVYQRAVITPIIGIETLWKDYIAFEQGINTIIAERMAMERSREYMNARRVAKELETVTRGLNRNMPATPPTVDR
;
A
#
# COMPACT_ATOMS: atom_id res chain seq x y z
N MET A 1 13.79 -15.35 13.11
CA MET A 1 14.33 -14.07 12.63
C MET A 1 13.35 -13.48 11.63
N LYS A 2 12.79 -12.29 11.85
CA LYS A 2 11.87 -11.62 10.91
C LYS A 2 12.67 -10.56 10.14
N ILE A 3 12.95 -10.79 8.86
CA ILE A 3 13.67 -9.82 8.02
C ILE A 3 12.62 -8.87 7.42
N LEU A 4 12.66 -7.60 7.83
CA LEU A 4 11.76 -6.55 7.38
C LEU A 4 12.48 -5.65 6.37
N ASN A 5 12.83 -6.22 5.21
CA ASN A 5 13.46 -5.49 4.11
C ASN A 5 12.44 -5.31 2.97
N ILE A 6 12.21 -4.07 2.55
CA ILE A 6 11.17 -3.75 1.56
C ILE A 6 11.36 -4.47 0.22
N GLU A 7 12.60 -4.60 -0.27
CA GLU A 7 12.90 -5.27 -1.54
C GLU A 7 12.64 -6.78 -1.46
N LEU A 8 12.93 -7.40 -0.31
CA LEU A 8 12.60 -8.81 -0.08
C LEU A 8 11.08 -9.05 -0.08
N TRP A 9 10.29 -8.14 0.51
CA TRP A 9 8.83 -8.24 0.48
C TRP A 9 8.26 -8.02 -0.92
N ARG A 10 8.84 -7.12 -1.72
CA ARG A 10 8.49 -6.95 -3.14
C ARG A 10 8.83 -8.20 -3.95
N LEU A 11 10.00 -8.79 -3.73
CA LEU A 11 10.39 -10.06 -4.35
C LEU A 11 9.42 -11.19 -3.97
N TYR A 12 9.01 -11.27 -2.70
CA TYR A 12 8.00 -12.24 -2.25
C TYR A 12 6.68 -12.08 -3.01
N LEU A 13 6.17 -10.85 -3.13
CA LEU A 13 4.92 -10.58 -3.85
C LEU A 13 5.04 -10.93 -5.34
N ASN A 14 6.16 -10.59 -5.98
CA ASN A 14 6.43 -10.98 -7.37
C ASN A 14 6.49 -12.49 -7.54
N TYR A 15 7.16 -13.20 -6.64
CA TYR A 15 7.20 -14.66 -6.65
C TYR A 15 5.80 -15.29 -6.51
N VAL A 16 4.96 -14.78 -5.61
CA VAL A 16 3.57 -15.26 -5.48
C VAL A 16 2.79 -14.97 -6.77
N LYS A 17 2.94 -13.77 -7.34
CA LYS A 17 2.31 -13.39 -8.61
C LYS A 17 2.67 -14.35 -9.74
N GLU A 18 3.96 -14.63 -9.93
CA GLU A 18 4.44 -15.50 -11.02
C GLU A 18 4.09 -16.97 -10.81
N THR A 19 4.24 -17.48 -9.58
CA THR A 19 4.05 -18.92 -9.33
C THR A 19 2.59 -19.34 -9.14
N LYS A 20 1.70 -18.38 -8.82
CA LYS A 20 0.29 -18.68 -8.52
C LYS A 20 -0.67 -18.17 -9.59
N CYS A 21 -0.23 -17.41 -10.60
CA CYS A 21 -1.11 -16.79 -11.60
C CYS A 21 -2.03 -17.78 -12.33
N MET A 22 -1.58 -19.02 -12.54
CA MET A 22 -2.36 -20.06 -13.24
C MET A 22 -3.36 -20.79 -12.35
N LEU A 23 -3.37 -20.53 -11.04
CA LEU A 23 -4.29 -21.19 -10.13
C LEU A 23 -5.69 -20.56 -10.22
N PRO A 24 -6.78 -21.34 -10.19
CA PRO A 24 -8.13 -20.79 -10.10
C PRO A 24 -8.34 -19.89 -8.86
N THR A 25 -7.62 -20.19 -7.77
CA THR A 25 -7.63 -19.45 -6.51
C THR A 25 -6.61 -18.30 -6.45
N TYR A 26 -5.98 -17.95 -7.57
CA TYR A 26 -4.94 -16.91 -7.64
C TYR A 26 -5.39 -15.59 -7.01
N LYS A 27 -6.59 -15.11 -7.36
CA LYS A 27 -7.09 -13.80 -6.92
C LYS A 27 -7.16 -13.72 -5.38
N GLU A 28 -7.67 -14.77 -4.75
CA GLU A 28 -7.76 -14.87 -3.28
C GLU A 28 -6.38 -14.95 -2.63
N LYS A 29 -5.50 -15.84 -3.13
CA LYS A 29 -4.14 -16.01 -2.59
C LYS A 29 -3.30 -14.74 -2.72
N MET A 30 -3.43 -14.03 -3.84
CA MET A 30 -2.68 -12.80 -4.07
C MET A 30 -3.17 -11.66 -3.16
N ALA A 31 -4.49 -11.53 -2.96
CA ALA A 31 -5.04 -10.58 -1.99
C ALA A 31 -4.53 -10.86 -0.56
N GLN A 32 -4.55 -12.12 -0.14
CA GLN A 32 -4.00 -12.55 1.16
C GLN A 32 -2.50 -12.23 1.29
N ALA A 33 -1.72 -12.41 0.22
CA ALA A 33 -0.29 -12.08 0.21
C ALA A 33 -0.05 -10.57 0.35
N TYR A 34 -0.84 -9.73 -0.33
CA TYR A 34 -0.77 -8.28 -0.16
C TYR A 34 -1.17 -7.84 1.25
N ASP A 35 -2.29 -8.34 1.78
CA ASP A 35 -2.73 -8.03 3.15
C ASP A 35 -1.64 -8.43 4.17
N PHE A 36 -1.07 -9.62 4.02
CA PHE A 36 0.03 -10.10 4.86
C PHE A 36 1.27 -9.20 4.75
N ALA A 37 1.68 -8.81 3.55
CA ALA A 37 2.81 -7.91 3.34
C ALA A 37 2.57 -6.55 4.00
N LEU A 38 1.39 -5.95 3.79
CA LEU A 38 1.04 -4.64 4.35
C LEU A 38 0.93 -4.66 5.89
N ASP A 39 0.57 -5.80 6.48
CA ASP A 39 0.58 -5.97 7.94
C ASP A 39 2.00 -6.08 8.53
N LYS A 40 3.02 -6.40 7.70
CA LYS A 40 4.42 -6.50 8.15
C LYS A 40 5.27 -5.30 7.77
N ILE A 41 5.12 -4.79 6.55
CA ILE A 41 5.98 -3.76 5.96
C ILE A 41 5.21 -2.54 5.46
N GLY A 42 3.88 -2.48 5.67
CA GLY A 42 3.05 -1.36 5.18
C GLY A 42 3.40 0.00 5.79
N LEU A 43 4.07 0.02 6.96
CA LEU A 43 4.59 1.22 7.62
C LEU A 43 5.99 1.64 7.15
N ASP A 44 6.65 0.84 6.31
CA ASP A 44 7.93 1.26 5.73
C ASP A 44 7.69 2.49 4.86
N ILE A 45 8.53 3.51 5.02
CA ILE A 45 8.39 4.77 4.29
C ILE A 45 8.47 4.60 2.76
N HIS A 46 9.05 3.51 2.26
CA HIS A 46 9.10 3.15 0.84
C HIS A 46 8.03 2.11 0.44
N ALA A 47 7.01 1.86 1.26
CA ALA A 47 5.97 0.86 0.98
C ALA A 47 4.97 1.27 -0.12
N TYR A 48 5.05 2.50 -0.66
CA TYR A 48 4.12 2.99 -1.68
C TYR A 48 3.90 2.04 -2.88
N PRO A 49 4.94 1.42 -3.48
CA PRO A 49 4.73 0.49 -4.59
C PRO A 49 3.83 -0.69 -4.21
N ILE A 50 3.94 -1.23 -2.99
CA ILE A 50 3.10 -2.34 -2.53
C ILE A 50 1.64 -1.92 -2.41
N TRP A 51 1.39 -0.73 -1.86
CA TRP A 51 0.04 -0.15 -1.79
C TRP A 51 -0.56 0.05 -3.18
N ASN A 52 0.20 0.66 -4.10
CA ASN A 52 -0.24 0.95 -5.45
C ASN A 52 -0.51 -0.33 -6.26
N ASP A 53 0.37 -1.33 -6.15
CA ASP A 53 0.23 -2.61 -6.83
C ASP A 53 -0.99 -3.38 -6.32
N TYR A 54 -1.27 -3.33 -5.01
CA TYR A 54 -2.45 -3.98 -4.44
C TYR A 54 -3.75 -3.33 -4.93
N VAL A 55 -3.82 -1.99 -4.91
CA VAL A 55 -4.97 -1.25 -5.45
C VAL A 55 -5.16 -1.57 -6.93
N THR A 56 -4.09 -1.57 -7.72
CA THR A 56 -4.13 -1.89 -9.15
C THR A 56 -4.63 -3.31 -9.38
N PHE A 57 -4.13 -4.26 -8.60
CA PHE A 57 -4.59 -5.64 -8.62
C PHE A 57 -6.10 -5.76 -8.33
N LEU A 58 -6.60 -5.13 -7.27
CA LEU A 58 -8.02 -5.16 -6.92
C LEU A 58 -8.90 -4.50 -8.01
N LYS A 59 -8.42 -3.41 -8.62
CA LYS A 59 -9.12 -2.75 -9.75
C LYS A 59 -9.14 -3.62 -11.01
N ALA A 60 -8.16 -4.50 -11.20
CA ALA A 60 -8.10 -5.42 -12.35
C ALA A 60 -8.95 -6.70 -12.17
N VAL A 61 -9.44 -6.99 -10.96
CA VAL A 61 -10.32 -8.15 -10.72
C VAL A 61 -11.64 -7.96 -11.45
N ASP A 62 -12.00 -8.89 -12.34
CA ASP A 62 -13.32 -8.91 -12.98
C ASP A 62 -14.42 -9.07 -11.94
N ALA A 63 -15.45 -8.24 -12.04
CA ALA A 63 -16.66 -8.30 -11.25
C ALA A 63 -17.84 -8.08 -12.20
N VAL A 64 -18.80 -9.01 -12.21
CA VAL A 64 -19.97 -8.95 -13.10
C VAL A 64 -21.22 -8.86 -12.25
N GLY A 65 -22.03 -7.85 -12.51
CA GLY A 65 -23.27 -7.59 -11.78
C GLY A 65 -23.07 -6.68 -10.58
N SER A 66 -24.13 -5.94 -10.25
CA SER A 66 -24.11 -4.86 -9.27
C SER A 66 -23.56 -5.26 -7.90
N TYR A 67 -23.88 -6.47 -7.41
CA TYR A 67 -23.38 -6.93 -6.11
C TYR A 67 -21.86 -7.13 -6.11
N ALA A 68 -21.31 -7.80 -7.12
CA ALA A 68 -19.87 -8.06 -7.22
C ALA A 68 -19.07 -6.76 -7.45
N GLU A 69 -19.60 -5.85 -8.27
CA GLU A 69 -19.00 -4.52 -8.49
C GLU A 69 -18.93 -3.71 -7.19
N ASN A 70 -20.00 -3.72 -6.39
CA ASN A 70 -20.02 -3.05 -5.09
C ASN A 70 -19.03 -3.66 -4.07
N GLN A 71 -18.83 -4.98 -4.09
CA GLN A 71 -17.78 -5.63 -3.28
C GLN A 71 -16.38 -5.17 -3.71
N LYS A 72 -16.10 -5.13 -5.03
CA LYS A 72 -14.83 -4.64 -5.57
C LYS A 72 -14.57 -3.18 -5.16
N ILE A 73 -15.58 -2.31 -5.29
CA ILE A 73 -15.53 -0.92 -4.85
C ILE A 73 -15.17 -0.84 -3.35
N SER A 74 -15.83 -1.65 -2.51
CA SER A 74 -15.60 -1.66 -1.06
C SER A 74 -14.20 -2.14 -0.70
N ALA A 75 -13.69 -3.16 -1.40
CA ALA A 75 -12.34 -3.68 -1.20
C ALA A 75 -11.27 -2.64 -1.58
N VAL A 76 -11.38 -2.03 -2.77
CA VAL A 76 -10.45 -0.98 -3.22
C VAL A 76 -10.48 0.23 -2.27
N ARG A 77 -11.67 0.67 -1.85
CA ARG A 77 -11.84 1.76 -0.89
C ARG A 77 -11.12 1.46 0.42
N LYS A 78 -11.30 0.26 0.97
CA LYS A 78 -10.66 -0.16 2.24
C LYS A 78 -9.13 -0.02 2.17
N VAL A 79 -8.52 -0.44 1.05
CA VAL A 79 -7.07 -0.34 0.87
C VAL A 79 -6.63 1.12 0.75
N TYR A 80 -7.31 1.93 -0.08
CA TYR A 80 -7.00 3.36 -0.18
C TYR A 80 -7.10 4.08 1.16
N GLN A 81 -8.20 3.90 1.89
CA GLN A 81 -8.41 4.57 3.17
C GLN A 81 -7.36 4.21 4.21
N ARG A 82 -6.83 2.97 4.18
CA ARG A 82 -5.69 2.56 5.01
C ARG A 82 -4.38 3.19 4.52
N ALA A 83 -4.18 3.27 3.21
CA ALA A 83 -2.95 3.80 2.62
C ALA A 83 -2.80 5.32 2.85
N VAL A 84 -3.86 6.11 2.67
CA VAL A 84 -3.83 7.59 2.76
C VAL A 84 -3.65 8.13 4.18
N ILE A 85 -3.70 7.26 5.20
CA ILE A 85 -3.40 7.61 6.59
C ILE A 85 -2.05 7.05 7.05
N THR A 86 -1.30 6.41 6.16
CA THR A 86 0.01 5.82 6.48
C THR A 86 1.13 6.77 6.05
N PRO A 87 2.06 7.17 6.95
CA PRO A 87 3.09 8.16 6.66
C PRO A 87 4.23 7.58 5.79
N ILE A 88 4.02 7.54 4.48
CA ILE A 88 4.98 7.01 3.48
C ILE A 88 5.31 8.04 2.39
N ILE A 89 6.45 7.87 1.73
CA ILE A 89 6.78 8.60 0.50
C ILE A 89 5.80 8.14 -0.59
N GLY A 90 5.16 9.08 -1.28
CA GLY A 90 4.12 8.80 -2.29
C GLY A 90 2.68 8.89 -1.77
N ILE A 91 2.48 9.27 -0.50
CA ILE A 91 1.13 9.49 0.07
C ILE A 91 0.30 10.53 -0.68
N GLU A 92 0.93 11.56 -1.25
CA GLU A 92 0.23 12.57 -2.06
C GLU A 92 -0.35 11.97 -3.35
N THR A 93 0.39 11.07 -3.99
CA THR A 93 -0.08 10.32 -5.17
C THR A 93 -1.24 9.42 -4.80
N LEU A 94 -1.13 8.65 -3.69
CA LEU A 94 -2.24 7.81 -3.19
C LEU A 94 -3.49 8.62 -2.91
N TRP A 95 -3.35 9.81 -2.31
CA TRP A 95 -4.47 10.70 -2.04
C TRP A 95 -5.13 11.18 -3.33
N LYS A 96 -4.35 11.65 -4.30
CA LYS A 96 -4.87 12.08 -5.61
C LYS A 96 -5.63 10.94 -6.30
N ASP A 97 -5.07 9.74 -6.30
CA ASP A 97 -5.69 8.57 -6.93
C ASP A 97 -6.94 8.10 -6.18
N TYR A 98 -6.98 8.25 -4.85
CA TYR A 98 -8.15 7.98 -4.03
C TYR A 98 -9.31 8.92 -4.36
N ILE A 99 -9.04 10.23 -4.47
CA ILE A 99 -10.05 11.22 -4.85
C ILE A 99 -10.61 10.93 -6.24
N ALA A 100 -9.74 10.64 -7.21
CA ALA A 100 -10.15 10.27 -8.56
C ALA A 100 -11.00 8.99 -8.57
N PHE A 101 -10.65 8.01 -7.74
CA PHE A 101 -11.42 6.78 -7.57
C PHE A 101 -12.83 7.04 -7.02
N GLU A 102 -12.98 7.82 -5.94
CA GLU A 102 -14.31 8.12 -5.37
C GLU A 102 -15.17 8.94 -6.34
N GLN A 103 -14.57 9.92 -7.04
CA GLN A 103 -15.25 10.69 -8.07
C GLN A 103 -15.73 9.81 -9.24
N GLY A 104 -14.92 8.82 -9.64
CA GLY A 104 -15.28 7.88 -10.70
C GLY A 104 -16.40 6.91 -10.32
N ILE A 105 -16.67 6.70 -9.03
CA ILE A 105 -17.78 5.87 -8.55
C ILE A 105 -19.06 6.67 -8.41
N ASN A 106 -19.02 7.77 -7.64
CA ASN A 106 -20.19 8.60 -7.40
C ASN A 106 -19.76 10.00 -6.94
N THR A 107 -19.94 10.97 -7.83
CA THR A 107 -19.58 12.37 -7.62
C THR A 107 -20.31 13.02 -6.45
N ILE A 108 -21.53 12.58 -6.11
CA ILE A 108 -22.36 13.15 -5.04
C ILE A 108 -21.76 12.85 -3.66
N ILE A 109 -21.24 11.63 -3.47
CA ILE A 109 -20.68 11.21 -2.17
C ILE A 109 -19.16 11.35 -2.09
N ALA A 110 -18.48 11.56 -3.22
CA ALA A 110 -17.03 11.65 -3.29
C ALA A 110 -16.46 12.74 -2.37
N GLU A 111 -17.11 13.91 -2.32
CA GLU A 111 -16.70 15.01 -1.46
C GLU A 111 -16.80 14.64 0.03
N ARG A 112 -17.89 13.99 0.44
CA ARG A 112 -18.06 13.52 1.82
C ARG A 112 -16.99 12.50 2.19
N MET A 113 -16.73 11.52 1.33
CA MET A 113 -15.68 10.50 1.54
C MET A 113 -14.29 11.13 1.70
N ALA A 114 -14.00 12.16 0.89
CA ALA A 114 -12.75 12.92 0.99
C ALA A 114 -12.65 13.69 2.31
N MET A 115 -13.72 14.37 2.72
CA MET A 115 -13.76 15.13 3.98
C MET A 115 -13.53 14.23 5.20
N GLU A 116 -14.12 13.04 5.22
CA GLU A 116 -13.97 12.05 6.31
C GLU A 116 -12.53 11.59 6.54
N ARG A 117 -11.65 11.67 5.54
CA ARG A 117 -10.23 11.25 5.63
C ARG A 117 -9.23 12.38 5.54
N SER A 118 -9.67 13.59 5.22
CA SER A 118 -8.79 14.74 4.93
C SER A 118 -7.91 15.12 6.12
N ARG A 119 -8.46 15.08 7.35
CA ARG A 119 -7.71 15.41 8.56
C ARG A 119 -6.59 14.42 8.83
N GLU A 120 -6.86 13.12 8.78
CA GLU A 120 -5.84 12.09 9.00
C GLU A 120 -4.81 12.08 7.87
N TYR A 121 -5.24 12.28 6.62
CA TYR A 121 -4.33 12.42 5.48
C TYR A 121 -3.36 13.59 5.67
N MET A 122 -3.84 14.77 6.06
CA MET A 122 -2.98 15.94 6.28
C MET A 122 -1.96 15.69 7.40
N ASN A 123 -2.36 14.98 8.45
CA ASN A 123 -1.45 14.56 9.51
C ASN A 123 -0.40 13.55 9.01
N ALA A 124 -0.84 12.49 8.31
CA ALA A 124 0.05 11.46 7.77
C ALA A 124 1.05 12.03 6.76
N ARG A 125 0.60 12.96 5.91
CA ARG A 125 1.46 13.68 4.95
C ARG A 125 2.53 14.51 5.65
N ARG A 126 2.19 15.22 6.73
CA ARG A 126 3.16 15.99 7.53
C ARG A 126 4.21 15.05 8.13
N VAL A 127 3.76 14.00 8.80
CA VAL A 127 4.64 13.00 9.45
C VAL A 127 5.51 12.27 8.42
N ALA A 128 5.00 11.98 7.22
CA ALA A 128 5.81 11.36 6.15
C ALA A 128 7.04 12.20 5.78
N LYS A 129 6.91 13.54 5.72
CA LYS A 129 8.04 14.46 5.45
C LYS A 129 9.04 14.51 6.60
N GLU A 130 8.55 14.51 7.84
CA GLU A 130 9.40 14.43 9.03
C GLU A 130 10.19 13.11 9.04
N LEU A 131 9.51 11.99 8.76
CA LEU A 131 10.11 10.65 8.70
C LEU A 131 11.14 10.55 7.57
N GLU A 132 10.86 11.11 6.40
CA GLU A 132 11.82 11.15 5.29
C GLU A 132 13.10 11.88 5.70
N THR A 133 12.96 13.03 6.35
CA THR A 133 14.09 13.86 6.78
C THR A 133 15.03 13.10 7.71
N VAL A 134 14.49 12.38 8.69
CA VAL A 134 15.30 11.63 9.66
C VAL A 134 15.83 10.29 9.12
N THR A 135 15.22 9.74 8.07
CA THR A 135 15.59 8.41 7.52
C THR A 135 16.40 8.45 6.24
N ARG A 136 16.48 9.58 5.52
CA ARG A 136 17.18 9.69 4.22
C ARG A 136 18.67 9.33 4.27
N GLY A 137 19.35 9.60 5.39
CA GLY A 137 20.78 9.32 5.55
C GLY A 137 21.11 7.88 5.97
N LEU A 138 20.10 7.05 6.26
CA LEU A 138 20.33 5.69 6.78
C LEU A 138 20.64 4.71 5.65
N ASN A 139 21.73 3.94 5.78
CA ASN A 139 21.99 2.82 4.89
C ASN A 139 21.16 1.60 5.32
N ARG A 140 20.12 1.29 4.54
CA ARG A 140 19.18 0.19 4.81
C ARG A 140 19.65 -1.18 4.29
N ASN A 141 20.78 -1.20 3.59
CA ASN A 141 21.36 -2.41 2.98
C ASN A 141 22.68 -2.82 3.65
N MET A 142 23.12 -2.11 4.69
CA MET A 142 24.33 -2.45 5.42
C MET A 142 24.12 -3.78 6.17
N PRO A 143 25.03 -4.76 6.00
CA PRO A 143 25.00 -5.99 6.79
C PRO A 143 25.14 -5.67 8.28
N ALA A 144 24.48 -6.46 9.13
CA ALA A 144 24.65 -6.37 10.57
C ALA A 144 26.04 -6.87 10.96
N THR A 145 27.01 -5.97 11.07
CA THR A 145 28.37 -6.26 11.56
C THR A 145 28.50 -5.79 13.01
N PRO A 146 29.22 -6.52 13.87
CA PRO A 146 29.52 -6.03 15.21
C PRO A 146 30.37 -4.75 15.14
N PRO A 147 30.31 -3.85 16.14
CA PRO A 147 31.20 -2.70 16.22
C PRO A 147 32.66 -3.16 16.22
N THR A 148 33.45 -2.63 15.30
CA THR A 148 34.91 -2.79 15.29
C THR A 148 35.52 -1.51 15.84
N VAL A 149 36.49 -1.63 16.75
CA VAL A 149 37.26 -0.46 17.21
C VAL A 149 38.07 0.04 16.03
N ASP A 150 37.78 1.24 15.53
CA ASP A 150 38.61 1.90 14.53
C ASP A 150 40.07 1.90 15.04
N ARG A 151 40.98 1.30 14.28
CA ARG A 151 42.42 1.35 14.53
C ARG A 151 43.04 2.55 13.82
#